data_AF-F8D744-F1
#
_entry.id   AF-F8D744-F1
#
_cell.length_a   1.000
_cell.length_b   1.000
_cell.length_c   1.000
_cell.angle_alpha   90.00
_cell.angle_beta   90.00
_cell.angle_gamma   90.00
#
_symmetry.space_group_name_H-M   'P 1'
#
loop_
_entity.id
_entity.type
_entity.pdbx_description
1 polymer ?
#
loop_
_entity_poly.entity_id
_entity_poly.type
_entity_poly.pdbx_seq_one_letter_code
_entity_poly.pdbx_strand_id
1 'polypeptide(L)' 'MASSPNGAGDDVFDQFLTDRGHSVDEVGWEQEYNKKQCPECGGLHDTSADNCSVCGWEPAA' A
#
# COMPACT_ATOMS: atom_id res chain seq x y z
N MET A 1 -20.07 -8.03 -2.67
CA MET A 1 -19.95 -9.48 -2.51
C MET A 1 -18.85 -9.72 -1.49
N ALA A 2 -19.15 -10.37 -0.37
CA ALA A 2 -18.19 -10.69 0.69
C ALA A 2 -17.73 -12.14 0.49
N SER A 3 -16.44 -12.34 0.26
CA SER A 3 -15.86 -13.68 0.07
C SER A 3 -15.41 -14.22 1.42
N SER A 4 -16.15 -15.16 1.99
CA SER A 4 -15.73 -15.92 3.17
C SER A 4 -14.77 -17.04 2.75
N PRO A 5 -13.58 -17.16 3.37
CA PRO A 5 -12.56 -18.13 2.99
C PRO A 5 -12.89 -19.50 3.57
N ASN A 6 -13.50 -20.37 2.75
CA ASN A 6 -13.65 -21.78 3.08
C ASN A 6 -12.95 -22.64 2.00
N GLY A 7 -11.62 -22.61 2.01
CA GLY A 7 -10.75 -23.79 1.93
C GLY A 7 -10.60 -24.62 0.64
N ALA A 8 -11.21 -24.27 -0.50
CA ALA A 8 -11.03 -25.08 -1.74
C ALA A 8 -10.93 -24.27 -3.06
N GLY A 9 -10.95 -22.94 -2.98
CA GLY A 9 -10.85 -22.05 -4.15
C GLY A 9 -9.70 -21.03 -4.07
N ASP A 10 -8.98 -21.00 -2.97
CA ASP A 10 -7.95 -19.99 -2.68
C ASP A 10 -6.85 -20.00 -3.75
N ASP A 11 -6.37 -21.20 -4.13
CA ASP A 11 -5.25 -21.36 -5.05
C ASP A 11 -5.52 -20.80 -6.46
N VAL A 12 -6.76 -20.92 -6.95
CA VAL A 12 -7.15 -20.40 -8.27
C VAL A 12 -7.44 -18.89 -8.23
N PHE A 13 -7.90 -18.38 -7.09
CA PHE A 13 -8.08 -16.95 -6.88
C PHE A 13 -6.72 -16.24 -6.72
N ASP A 14 -5.79 -16.83 -5.98
CA ASP A 14 -4.42 -16.33 -5.81
C ASP A 14 -3.63 -16.36 -7.11
N GLN A 15 -3.75 -17.45 -7.88
CA GLN A 15 -3.16 -17.53 -9.22
C GLN A 15 -3.70 -16.43 -10.13
N PHE A 16 -5.01 -16.18 -10.10
CA PHE A 16 -5.64 -15.12 -10.90
C PHE A 16 -5.23 -13.69 -10.49
N LEU A 17 -5.03 -13.45 -9.20
CA LEU A 17 -4.53 -12.16 -8.69
C LEU A 17 -3.05 -11.93 -9.05
N THR A 18 -2.25 -13.00 -9.03
CA THR A 18 -0.84 -12.98 -9.46
C THR A 18 -0.72 -12.78 -10.97
N ASP A 19 -1.49 -13.51 -11.79
CA ASP A 19 -1.46 -13.44 -13.26
C ASP A 19 -1.88 -12.05 -13.78
N ARG A 20 -2.71 -11.33 -13.01
CA ARG A 20 -3.18 -9.98 -13.35
C ARG A 20 -2.40 -8.84 -12.71
N GLY A 21 -1.27 -9.14 -12.07
CA GLY A 21 -0.37 -8.13 -11.56
C GLY A 21 -0.99 -7.29 -10.45
N HIS A 22 -1.63 -7.93 -9.46
CA HIS A 22 -1.91 -7.25 -8.20
C HIS A 22 -0.59 -7.13 -7.42
N SER A 23 0.27 -6.22 -7.87
CA SER A 23 1.46 -5.79 -7.15
C SER A 23 0.96 -5.24 -5.82
N VAL A 24 1.33 -5.87 -4.70
CA VAL A 24 1.19 -5.23 -3.41
C VAL A 24 2.23 -4.12 -3.43
N ASP A 25 1.79 -2.92 -3.84
CA ASP A 25 2.64 -1.73 -3.88
C ASP A 25 3.36 -1.63 -2.54
N GLU A 26 4.69 -1.57 -2.60
CA GLU A 26 5.54 -1.37 -1.44
C GLU A 26 4.98 -0.18 -0.66
N VAL A 27 4.68 -0.40 0.63
CA VAL A 27 4.00 0.58 1.48
C VAL A 27 5.00 1.68 1.83
N GLY A 28 5.23 2.57 0.87
CA GLY A 28 6.16 3.67 0.90
C GLY A 28 5.46 5.01 0.74
N TRP A 29 6.24 6.08 0.79
CA TRP A 29 5.72 7.42 0.50
C TRP A 29 5.22 7.48 -0.94
N GLU A 30 3.95 7.82 -1.13
CA GLU A 30 3.39 8.08 -2.46
C GLU A 30 4.00 9.39 -3.00
N GLN A 31 4.46 9.40 -4.26
CA GLN A 31 5.12 10.58 -4.84
C GLN A 31 4.16 11.36 -5.73
N GLU A 32 3.68 12.50 -5.23
CA GLU A 32 2.81 13.43 -5.94
C GLU A 32 3.57 14.73 -6.20
N TYR A 33 3.85 15.06 -7.47
CA TYR A 33 4.40 16.36 -7.88
C TYR A 33 5.62 16.86 -7.07
N ASN A 34 6.59 15.99 -6.77
CA ASN A 34 7.77 16.24 -5.93
C ASN A 34 7.49 16.42 -4.43
N LYS A 35 6.38 15.87 -3.94
CA LYS A 35 6.06 15.76 -2.52
C LYS A 35 5.79 14.31 -2.17
N LYS A 36 6.09 13.97 -0.92
CA LYS A 36 5.82 12.67 -0.32
C LYS A 36 4.45 12.73 0.34
N GLN A 37 3.54 11.86 -0.03
CA GLN A 37 2.21 11.76 0.57
C GLN A 37 2.13 10.54 1.48
N CYS A 38 1.65 10.77 2.70
CA CYS A 38 1.51 9.71 3.69
C CYS A 38 0.31 8.83 3.31
N PRO A 39 0.50 7.51 3.18
CA PRO A 39 -0.59 6.60 2.78
C PRO A 39 -1.64 6.44 3.88
N GLU A 40 -1.29 6.65 5.15
CA GLU A 40 -2.21 6.48 6.29
C GLU A 40 -3.19 7.65 6.44
N CYS A 41 -2.70 8.88 6.30
CA CYS A 41 -3.49 10.09 6.60
C CYS A 41 -3.62 11.08 5.44
N GLY A 42 -2.99 10.82 4.29
CA GLY A 42 -2.96 11.71 3.13
C GLY A 42 -2.14 12.99 3.35
N GLY A 43 -1.30 13.04 4.39
CA GLY A 43 -0.47 14.21 4.71
C GLY A 43 0.62 14.43 3.65
N LEU A 44 0.78 15.66 3.17
CA LEU A 44 1.82 16.03 2.21
C LEU A 44 3.07 16.54 2.91
N HIS A 45 4.21 15.95 2.57
CA HIS A 45 5.52 16.22 3.14
C HIS A 45 6.56 16.49 2.05
N ASP A 46 7.68 17.07 2.44
CA ASP A 46 8.82 17.25 1.55
C ASP A 46 9.47 15.91 1.17
N THR A 47 10.16 15.83 0.04
CA THR A 47 10.85 14.60 -0.40
C THR A 47 11.94 14.16 0.59
N SER A 48 12.45 15.09 1.40
CA SER A 48 13.41 14.83 2.46
C SER A 48 12.79 14.31 3.76
N ALA A 49 11.46 14.15 3.84
CA ALA A 49 10.80 13.67 5.05
C ALA A 49 10.95 12.14 5.20
N ASP A 50 11.37 11.74 6.39
CA ASP A 50 11.50 10.33 6.78
C ASP A 50 10.25 9.83 7.53
N ASN A 51 9.53 10.74 8.21
CA ASN A 51 8.31 10.43 8.97
C ASN A 51 7.16 11.40 8.67
N CYS A 52 5.93 10.96 8.90
CA CYS A 52 4.74 11.78 8.83
C CYS A 52 4.54 12.52 10.16
N SER A 53 4.71 13.84 10.14
CA SER A 53 4.49 14.69 11.32
C SER A 53 3.01 14.80 11.77
N VAL A 54 2.07 14.23 11.00
CA VAL A 54 0.63 14.29 11.30
C VAL A 54 0.19 13.07 12.11
N CYS A 55 0.48 11.87 11.61
CA CYS A 55 0.08 10.61 12.24
C CYS A 55 1.23 9.79 12.82
N GLY A 56 2.49 10.19 12.58
CA GLY A 56 3.68 9.48 13.06
C GLY A 56 4.10 8.30 12.19
N TRP A 57 3.52 8.13 11.00
CA TRP A 57 3.86 7.03 10.10
C TRP A 57 5.29 7.12 9.56
N GLU A 58 5.97 6.00 9.48
CA GLU A 58 7.33 5.84 8.96
C GLU A 58 7.35 4.64 8.01
N PRO A 59 7.90 4.76 6.79
CA PRO A 59 8.09 3.60 5.93
C PRO A 59 9.11 2.67 6.61
N ALA A 60 8.66 1.49 7.03
CA ALA A 60 9.56 0.47 7.56
C ALA A 60 10.55 0.07 6.46
N ALA A 61 11.85 0.14 6.77
CA ALA A 61 12.95 -0.17 5.86
C ALA A 61 12.93 -1.63 5.36
#